data_AF-A0A820QUW6-F1
#
_entry.id   AF-A0A820QUW6-F1
#
_cell.length_a   1.000
_cell.length_b   1.000
_cell.length_c   1.000
_cell.angle_alpha   90.00
_cell.angle_beta   90.00
_cell.angle_gamma   90.00
#
_symmetry.space_group_name_H-M   'P 1'
#
loop_
_entity.id
_entity.type
_entity.pdbx_description
1 polymer ?
#
loop_
_entity_poly.entity_id
_entity_poly.type
_entity_poly.pdbx_seq_one_letter_code
_entity_poly.pdbx_strand_id
1 'polypeptide(L)'
;MLHTSRLPIMIWLIFIVTITALTNTRVMSTETKYSRTKMNLFDPVLSANSYTGHIKENEYTGQIEPPLSASDADPSNSLNGKICGYEVSWHKHDDIVDDITRNVPFTVDLVNNQPILKFKSNIDTLDCEIQQTYRMYIRAYDCAPIEKRRYSERSSLIITVDDVNEYAPVFTHSHYLFKLHENQTCDSASCRVEATDDDCANQDHQVCGYKIITPNVPFSINSNGIISTTATLNNDQYEFDVMAIDCDSSNNNSRMISQSARVTLKIIKSCKPIINDNAPSKLVIQSDHIHLFDTVNVNACDETCNVQDIVGTVELDTNGLDSGCNHDQC
;
A
#
# COMPACT_ATOMS: atom_id res chain seq x y z
N MET A 1 -14.10 -43.26 3.13
CA MET A 1 -15.45 -43.59 2.62
C MET A 1 -15.63 -42.84 1.31
N LEU A 2 -15.65 -43.55 0.17
CA LEU A 2 -15.87 -42.95 -1.14
C LEU A 2 -17.37 -42.69 -1.32
N HIS A 3 -17.79 -41.44 -1.30
CA HIS A 3 -19.13 -41.05 -1.68
C HIS A 3 -19.23 -41.09 -3.21
N THR A 4 -19.77 -42.18 -3.75
CA THR A 4 -20.16 -42.24 -5.15
C THR A 4 -21.49 -41.50 -5.31
N SER A 5 -21.44 -40.28 -5.82
CA SER A 5 -22.62 -39.56 -6.27
C SER A 5 -23.21 -40.29 -7.47
N ARG A 6 -24.26 -41.10 -7.25
CA ARG A 6 -25.06 -41.64 -8.35
C ARG A 6 -25.76 -40.46 -9.05
N LEU A 7 -25.28 -40.10 -10.23
CA LEU A 7 -26.05 -39.29 -11.17
C LEU A 7 -27.39 -40.00 -11.45
N PRO A 8 -28.54 -39.32 -11.34
CA PRO A 8 -29.81 -39.94 -11.67
C PRO A 8 -29.84 -40.25 -13.16
N ILE A 9 -30.06 -41.53 -13.50
CA ILE A 9 -30.30 -41.95 -14.88
C ILE A 9 -31.70 -41.43 -15.26
N MET A 10 -31.76 -40.32 -16.01
CA MET A 10 -33.02 -39.75 -16.50
C MET A 10 -33.48 -40.45 -17.77
N ILE A 11 -34.63 -41.13 -17.69
CA ILE A 11 -35.36 -41.67 -18.84
C ILE A 11 -36.29 -40.56 -19.35
N TRP A 12 -36.09 -40.12 -20.59
CA TRP A 12 -36.97 -39.17 -21.26
C TRP A 12 -38.31 -39.83 -21.61
N LEU A 13 -39.36 -39.57 -20.82
CA LEU A 13 -40.70 -40.07 -21.10
C LEU A 13 -41.41 -39.14 -22.10
N ILE A 14 -41.81 -39.70 -23.25
CA ILE A 14 -42.75 -39.09 -24.18
C ILE A 14 -44.12 -39.69 -23.87
N PHE A 15 -45.07 -38.86 -23.44
CA PHE A 15 -46.45 -39.28 -23.26
C PHE A 15 -47.22 -39.02 -24.56
N ILE A 16 -47.93 -40.03 -25.06
CA ILE A 16 -48.87 -39.84 -26.16
C ILE A 16 -50.26 -39.88 -25.54
N VAL A 17 -50.98 -38.77 -25.60
CA VAL A 17 -52.37 -38.68 -25.14
C VAL A 17 -53.26 -38.71 -26.36
N THR A 18 -54.01 -39.80 -26.51
CA THR A 18 -55.02 -39.94 -27.57
C THR A 18 -56.39 -39.57 -27.00
N ILE A 19 -57.02 -38.54 -27.56
CA ILE A 19 -58.37 -38.12 -27.20
C ILE A 19 -59.29 -38.58 -28.33
N THR A 20 -60.25 -39.44 -28.01
CA THR A 20 -61.23 -39.95 -28.98
C THR A 20 -62.62 -39.45 -28.60
N ALA A 21 -63.24 -38.70 -29.51
CA ALA A 21 -64.62 -38.27 -29.40
C ALA A 21 -65.52 -39.19 -30.25
N LEU A 22 -66.63 -39.64 -29.66
CA LEU A 22 -67.66 -40.42 -30.33
C LEU A 22 -68.85 -39.52 -30.64
N THR A 23 -69.28 -39.51 -31.90
CA THR A 23 -70.57 -38.96 -32.32
C THR A 23 -71.42 -40.08 -32.91
N ASN A 24 -72.75 -39.88 -33.03
CA ASN A 24 -73.69 -40.91 -33.50
C ASN A 24 -73.37 -41.47 -34.90
N THR A 25 -72.50 -40.82 -35.69
CA THR A 25 -72.18 -41.24 -37.06
C THR A 25 -70.68 -41.29 -37.38
N ARG A 26 -69.79 -40.81 -36.50
CA ARG A 26 -68.33 -40.82 -36.70
C ARG A 26 -67.54 -40.89 -35.39
N VAL A 27 -66.40 -41.59 -35.45
CA VAL A 27 -65.33 -41.55 -34.44
C VAL A 27 -64.28 -40.56 -34.92
N MET A 28 -63.90 -39.60 -34.07
CA MET A 28 -62.78 -38.70 -34.33
C MET A 28 -61.75 -38.88 -33.22
N SER A 29 -60.52 -39.25 -33.57
CA SER A 29 -59.40 -39.30 -32.64
C SER A 29 -58.38 -38.21 -32.98
N THR A 30 -57.81 -37.61 -31.95
CA THR A 30 -56.64 -36.74 -32.04
C THR A 30 -55.56 -37.28 -31.12
N GLU A 31 -54.33 -37.35 -31.61
CA GLU A 31 -53.17 -37.74 -30.82
C GLU A 31 -52.32 -36.51 -30.54
N THR A 32 -52.10 -36.22 -29.26
CA THR A 32 -51.18 -35.16 -28.84
C THR A 32 -49.98 -35.78 -28.15
N LYS A 33 -48.78 -35.56 -28.70
CA LYS A 33 -47.53 -35.96 -28.07
C LYS A 33 -47.08 -34.89 -27.08
N TYR A 34 -46.98 -35.28 -25.81
CA TYR A 34 -46.45 -34.46 -24.73
C TYR A 34 -45.04 -34.92 -24.39
N SER A 35 -44.05 -34.06 -24.62
CA SER A 35 -42.65 -34.33 -24.27
C SER A 35 -42.22 -33.43 -23.12
N ARG A 36 -41.62 -34.03 -22.09
CA ARG A 36 -41.07 -33.30 -20.94
C ARG A 36 -39.94 -32.32 -21.32
N THR A 37 -39.32 -32.51 -22.50
CA THR A 37 -38.23 -31.67 -23.02
C THR A 37 -38.60 -30.22 -23.36
N LYS A 38 -39.89 -29.85 -23.30
CA LYS A 38 -40.34 -28.47 -23.58
C LYS A 38 -40.48 -27.58 -22.34
N MET A 39 -40.44 -28.14 -21.13
CA MET A 39 -40.58 -27.38 -19.88
C MET A 39 -39.22 -27.06 -19.28
N ASN A 40 -39.08 -25.88 -18.69
CA ASN A 40 -37.90 -25.46 -17.93
C ASN A 40 -38.16 -25.77 -16.46
N LEU A 41 -37.55 -26.82 -15.93
CA LEU A 41 -37.90 -27.43 -14.65
C LEU A 41 -36.81 -27.25 -13.60
N PHE A 42 -35.55 -27.17 -14.01
CA PHE A 42 -34.42 -27.07 -13.11
C PHE A 42 -33.82 -25.67 -13.21
N ASP A 43 -33.33 -25.19 -12.07
CA ASP A 43 -32.61 -23.93 -12.03
C ASP A 43 -31.13 -24.21 -12.34
N PRO A 44 -30.44 -23.32 -13.07
CA PRO A 44 -28.99 -23.40 -13.22
C PRO A 44 -28.28 -23.46 -11.86
N VAL A 45 -27.13 -24.13 -11.80
CA VAL A 45 -26.29 -24.23 -10.61
C VAL A 45 -24.89 -23.77 -10.94
N LEU A 46 -24.42 -22.75 -10.21
CA LEU A 46 -23.03 -22.28 -10.27
C LEU A 46 -22.08 -23.32 -9.65
N SER A 47 -20.86 -23.39 -10.19
CA SER A 47 -19.83 -24.32 -9.71
C SER A 47 -19.27 -23.99 -8.33
N ALA A 48 -19.38 -22.75 -7.89
CA ALA A 48 -18.95 -22.26 -6.57
C ALA A 48 -19.95 -21.28 -5.96
N ASN A 49 -19.89 -21.13 -4.63
CA ASN A 49 -20.70 -20.22 -3.85
C ASN A 49 -20.05 -18.83 -3.65
N SER A 50 -18.76 -18.70 -4.00
CA SER A 50 -18.01 -17.45 -3.95
C SER A 50 -17.00 -17.37 -5.09
N TYR A 51 -16.86 -16.17 -5.65
CA TYR A 51 -15.93 -15.84 -6.72
C TYR A 51 -15.21 -14.54 -6.40
N THR A 52 -13.97 -14.43 -6.89
CA THR A 52 -13.19 -13.20 -6.91
C THR A 52 -12.97 -12.79 -8.37
N GLY A 53 -13.36 -11.58 -8.71
CA GLY A 53 -13.06 -10.96 -10.00
C GLY A 53 -11.82 -10.07 -9.88
N HIS A 54 -10.99 -10.07 -10.90
CA HIS A 54 -9.77 -9.24 -10.98
C HIS A 54 -9.80 -8.44 -12.27
N ILE A 55 -9.71 -7.12 -12.18
CA ILE A 55 -9.58 -6.21 -13.33
C ILE A 55 -8.51 -5.19 -12.98
N LYS A 56 -7.53 -4.97 -13.86
CA LYS A 56 -6.57 -3.87 -13.68
C LYS A 56 -7.23 -2.52 -13.92
N GLU A 57 -6.83 -1.48 -13.19
CA GLU A 57 -7.53 -0.19 -13.21
C GLU A 57 -7.53 0.53 -14.57
N ASN A 58 -6.51 0.28 -15.39
CA ASN A 58 -6.42 0.77 -16.77
C ASN A 58 -6.98 -0.21 -17.82
N GLU A 59 -7.61 -1.31 -17.39
CA GLU A 59 -8.24 -2.30 -18.26
C GLU A 59 -9.77 -2.33 -18.10
N TYR A 60 -10.45 -2.80 -19.16
CA TYR A 60 -11.91 -2.93 -19.17
C TYR A 60 -12.40 -4.36 -19.02
N THR A 61 -11.49 -5.32 -19.06
CA THR A 61 -11.77 -6.75 -19.03
C THR A 61 -10.90 -7.43 -18.00
N GLY A 62 -11.44 -8.42 -17.31
CA GLY A 62 -10.72 -9.15 -16.30
C GLY A 62 -11.13 -10.61 -16.23
N GLN A 63 -10.65 -11.26 -15.18
CA GLN A 63 -10.85 -12.69 -14.95
C GLN A 63 -11.65 -12.93 -13.68
N ILE A 64 -12.21 -14.14 -13.56
CA ILE A 64 -12.96 -14.58 -12.38
C ILE A 64 -12.38 -15.90 -11.90
N GLU A 65 -12.06 -15.96 -10.61
CA GLU A 65 -11.52 -17.12 -9.93
C GLU A 65 -12.44 -17.59 -8.78
N PRO A 66 -12.67 -18.91 -8.62
CA PRO A 66 -12.34 -19.96 -9.59
C PRO A 66 -13.09 -19.75 -10.92
N PRO A 67 -12.69 -20.43 -12.02
CA PRO A 67 -13.30 -20.23 -13.33
C PRO A 67 -14.83 -20.32 -13.28
N LEU A 68 -15.48 -19.20 -13.63
CA LEU A 68 -16.93 -19.08 -13.57
C LEU A 68 -17.58 -20.09 -14.53
N SER A 69 -18.45 -20.93 -13.98
CA SER A 69 -19.13 -21.97 -14.73
C SER A 69 -20.45 -22.34 -14.06
N ALA A 70 -21.42 -22.73 -14.87
CA ALA A 70 -22.71 -23.22 -14.41
C ALA A 70 -23.14 -24.46 -15.20
N SER A 71 -24.02 -25.24 -14.59
CA SER A 71 -24.65 -26.41 -15.19
C SER A 71 -26.14 -26.40 -14.90
N ASP A 72 -26.94 -26.96 -15.80
CA ASP A 72 -28.38 -27.11 -15.63
C ASP A 72 -28.76 -28.58 -15.85
N ALA A 73 -29.70 -29.08 -15.06
CA ALA A 73 -30.16 -30.47 -15.12
C ALA A 73 -31.25 -30.71 -16.18
N ASP A 74 -31.77 -29.66 -16.81
CA ASP A 74 -32.64 -29.77 -17.99
C ASP A 74 -31.90 -30.36 -19.21
N PRO A 75 -32.61 -30.90 -20.21
CA PRO A 75 -31.98 -31.59 -21.34
C PRO A 75 -30.94 -30.71 -22.04
N SER A 76 -29.71 -31.20 -22.19
CA SER A 76 -28.59 -30.43 -22.76
C SER A 76 -28.77 -30.04 -24.24
N ASN A 77 -29.67 -30.72 -24.95
CA ASN A 77 -30.05 -30.36 -26.33
C ASN A 77 -31.20 -29.33 -26.40
N SER A 78 -31.64 -28.80 -25.25
CA SER A 78 -32.67 -27.78 -25.15
C SER A 78 -32.08 -26.44 -24.70
N LEU A 79 -32.80 -25.34 -24.97
CA LEU A 79 -32.44 -24.03 -24.45
C LEU A 79 -32.58 -23.95 -22.91
N ASN A 80 -33.38 -24.82 -22.31
CA ASN A 80 -33.61 -24.85 -20.87
C ASN A 80 -32.38 -25.38 -20.13
N GLY A 81 -31.68 -26.38 -20.69
CA GLY A 81 -30.45 -26.92 -20.11
C GLY A 81 -29.17 -26.15 -20.50
N LYS A 82 -29.28 -25.14 -21.37
CA LYS A 82 -28.12 -24.39 -21.88
C LYS A 82 -27.95 -23.10 -21.10
N ILE A 83 -26.76 -22.86 -20.57
CA ILE A 83 -26.41 -21.59 -19.92
C ILE A 83 -26.25 -20.48 -20.97
N CYS A 84 -26.95 -19.37 -20.78
CA CYS A 84 -26.97 -18.24 -21.72
C CYS A 84 -26.16 -17.03 -21.25
N GLY A 85 -25.87 -16.95 -19.95
CA GLY A 85 -25.08 -15.86 -19.39
C GLY A 85 -25.19 -15.79 -17.89
N TYR A 86 -24.67 -14.69 -17.36
CA TYR A 86 -24.60 -14.41 -15.94
C TYR A 86 -25.09 -12.99 -15.67
N GLU A 87 -25.68 -12.78 -14.51
CA GLU A 87 -26.18 -11.49 -14.06
C GLU A 87 -25.43 -11.08 -12.78
N VAL A 88 -24.84 -9.89 -12.81
CA VAL A 88 -24.18 -9.26 -11.66
C VAL A 88 -25.14 -8.27 -11.01
N SER A 89 -25.21 -8.27 -9.69
CA SER A 89 -26.08 -7.40 -8.90
C SER A 89 -25.38 -6.90 -7.65
N TRP A 90 -25.78 -5.74 -7.13
CA TRP A 90 -25.28 -5.21 -5.86
C TRP A 90 -25.59 -6.13 -4.69
N HIS A 91 -24.75 -6.07 -3.65
CA HIS A 91 -25.10 -6.60 -2.35
C HIS A 91 -26.33 -5.87 -1.81
N LYS A 92 -27.38 -6.59 -1.43
CA LYS A 92 -28.61 -5.98 -0.94
C LYS A 92 -28.32 -5.27 0.39
N HIS A 93 -28.51 -3.95 0.45
CA HIS A 93 -28.73 -3.28 1.73
C HIS A 93 -30.20 -3.48 2.09
N ASP A 94 -30.50 -3.88 3.32
CA ASP A 94 -31.76 -4.53 3.72
C ASP A 94 -33.10 -3.80 3.39
N ASP A 95 -33.11 -2.58 2.85
CA ASP A 95 -34.32 -1.74 2.74
C ASP A 95 -34.69 -1.19 1.34
N ILE A 96 -34.05 -1.59 0.23
CA ILE A 96 -34.43 -1.13 -1.13
C ILE A 96 -34.75 -2.32 -2.04
N VAL A 97 -36.03 -2.43 -2.45
CA VAL A 97 -36.57 -3.59 -3.19
C VAL A 97 -36.47 -3.45 -4.71
N ASP A 98 -36.32 -2.25 -5.28
CA ASP A 98 -36.33 -2.12 -6.75
C ASP A 98 -35.00 -1.65 -7.33
N ASP A 99 -34.37 -2.59 -8.02
CA ASP A 99 -33.24 -2.47 -8.95
C ASP A 99 -31.81 -2.57 -8.36
N ILE A 100 -31.53 -3.69 -7.68
CA ILE A 100 -30.16 -4.12 -7.32
C ILE A 100 -29.26 -4.36 -8.54
N THR A 101 -29.83 -4.36 -9.74
CA THR A 101 -29.13 -4.48 -11.03
C THR A 101 -28.85 -3.12 -11.68
N ARG A 102 -29.44 -2.03 -11.15
CA ARG A 102 -29.25 -0.68 -11.68
C ARG A 102 -27.86 -0.19 -11.39
N ASN A 103 -27.28 0.50 -12.36
CA ASN A 103 -25.99 1.19 -12.21
C ASN A 103 -24.88 0.27 -11.68
N VAL A 104 -25.03 -1.05 -11.85
CA VAL A 104 -23.97 -2.01 -11.58
C VAL A 104 -22.89 -1.79 -12.64
N PRO A 105 -21.66 -1.39 -12.28
CA PRO A 105 -20.66 -1.01 -13.26
C PRO A 105 -19.97 -2.21 -13.92
N PHE A 106 -20.34 -3.44 -13.55
CA PHE A 106 -19.72 -4.66 -14.08
C PHE A 106 -20.71 -5.55 -14.86
N THR A 107 -20.23 -6.24 -15.88
CA THR A 107 -20.93 -7.38 -16.52
C THR A 107 -20.05 -8.60 -16.59
N VAL A 108 -20.67 -9.74 -16.88
CA VAL A 108 -19.96 -10.91 -17.37
C VAL A 108 -20.50 -11.26 -18.74
N ASP A 109 -19.64 -11.13 -19.74
CA ASP A 109 -19.97 -11.45 -21.12
C ASP A 109 -19.44 -12.84 -21.48
N LEU A 110 -20.19 -13.60 -22.27
CA LEU A 110 -19.73 -14.86 -22.84
C LEU A 110 -19.03 -14.61 -24.18
N VAL A 111 -17.70 -14.62 -24.20
CA VAL A 111 -16.90 -14.55 -25.42
C VAL A 111 -16.38 -15.96 -25.74
N ASN A 112 -16.77 -16.51 -26.89
CA ASN A 112 -16.44 -17.90 -27.26
C ASN A 112 -16.82 -18.94 -26.18
N ASN A 113 -17.99 -18.76 -25.55
CA ASN A 113 -18.47 -19.56 -24.41
C ASN A 113 -17.58 -19.51 -23.15
N GLN A 114 -16.68 -18.54 -23.05
CA GLN A 114 -15.92 -18.27 -21.83
C GLN A 114 -16.44 -16.98 -21.17
N PRO A 115 -16.72 -16.98 -19.87
CA PRO A 115 -17.10 -15.76 -19.17
C PRO A 115 -15.90 -14.83 -19.01
N ILE A 116 -16.11 -13.57 -19.39
CA ILE A 116 -15.15 -12.48 -19.22
C ILE A 116 -15.82 -11.41 -18.37
N LEU A 117 -15.20 -11.06 -17.25
CA LEU A 117 -15.62 -9.93 -16.43
C LEU A 117 -15.32 -8.64 -17.19
N LYS A 118 -16.27 -7.70 -17.21
CA LYS A 118 -16.11 -6.42 -17.87
C LYS A 118 -16.57 -5.27 -17.01
N PHE A 119 -15.90 -4.14 -17.16
CA PHE A 119 -16.34 -2.84 -16.65
C PHE A 119 -17.11 -2.09 -17.74
N LYS A 120 -18.26 -1.49 -17.39
CA LYS A 120 -19.24 -0.91 -18.32
C LYS A 120 -18.95 0.52 -18.76
N SER A 121 -18.06 1.26 -18.09
CA SER A 121 -17.97 2.71 -18.29
C SER A 121 -17.13 3.08 -19.52
N ASN A 122 -17.61 4.08 -20.27
CA ASN A 122 -16.89 4.73 -21.38
C ASN A 122 -16.42 6.15 -21.00
N ILE A 123 -16.65 6.56 -19.75
CA ILE A 123 -16.41 7.92 -19.24
C ILE A 123 -15.61 7.87 -17.93
N ASP A 124 -15.88 6.87 -17.09
CA ASP A 124 -15.10 6.59 -15.88
C ASP A 124 -14.09 5.48 -16.17
N THR A 125 -12.96 5.52 -15.48
CA THR A 125 -12.00 4.43 -15.41
C THR A 125 -12.14 3.72 -14.08
N LEU A 126 -11.66 2.48 -14.00
CA LEU A 126 -11.38 1.91 -12.69
C LEU A 126 -10.16 2.65 -12.12
N ASP A 127 -10.15 2.81 -10.82
CA ASP A 127 -9.12 3.55 -10.09
C ASP A 127 -9.03 2.90 -8.70
N CYS A 128 -7.89 2.27 -8.42
CA CYS A 128 -7.63 1.54 -7.20
C CYS A 128 -7.54 2.52 -6.02
N GLU A 129 -6.90 3.68 -6.22
CA GLU A 129 -6.73 4.74 -5.22
C GLU A 129 -8.07 5.25 -4.70
N ILE A 130 -9.08 5.30 -5.56
CA ILE A 130 -10.46 5.65 -5.19
C ILE A 130 -11.18 4.45 -4.57
N GLN A 131 -11.18 3.29 -5.25
CA GLN A 131 -11.90 2.12 -4.77
C GLN A 131 -11.33 0.78 -5.27
N GLN A 132 -10.51 0.15 -4.42
CA GLN A 132 -9.92 -1.17 -4.65
C GLN A 132 -10.92 -2.34 -4.73
N THR A 133 -12.07 -2.28 -4.05
CA THR A 133 -12.94 -3.47 -3.90
C THR A 133 -14.42 -3.17 -4.06
N TYR A 134 -15.12 -4.03 -4.81
CA TYR A 134 -16.57 -4.02 -4.99
C TYR A 134 -17.16 -5.34 -4.51
N ARG A 135 -18.17 -5.27 -3.63
CA ARG A 135 -18.88 -6.46 -3.11
C ARG A 135 -20.24 -6.61 -3.80
N MET A 136 -20.42 -7.71 -4.49
CA MET A 136 -21.54 -7.96 -5.39
C MET A 136 -22.04 -9.40 -5.26
N TYR A 137 -23.07 -9.73 -6.03
CA TYR A 137 -23.56 -11.08 -6.25
C TYR A 137 -23.58 -11.41 -7.73
N ILE A 138 -23.39 -12.68 -8.05
CA ILE A 138 -23.52 -13.24 -9.39
C ILE A 138 -24.49 -14.42 -9.41
N ARG A 139 -25.25 -14.56 -10.50
CA ARG A 139 -26.10 -15.72 -10.77
C ARG A 139 -26.08 -16.08 -12.26
N ALA A 140 -26.20 -17.36 -12.59
CA ALA A 140 -26.32 -17.85 -13.96
C ALA A 140 -27.80 -17.86 -14.41
N TYR A 141 -28.05 -17.78 -15.71
CA TYR A 141 -29.39 -17.97 -16.28
C TYR A 141 -29.36 -18.84 -17.54
N ASP A 142 -30.42 -19.60 -17.75
CA ASP A 142 -30.59 -20.48 -18.91
C ASP A 142 -30.98 -19.72 -20.19
N CYS A 143 -30.92 -20.40 -21.34
CA CYS A 143 -31.32 -19.84 -22.64
C CYS A 143 -32.83 -19.85 -22.88
N ALA A 144 -33.67 -20.18 -21.89
CA ALA A 144 -35.12 -20.19 -22.09
C ALA A 144 -35.62 -18.76 -22.42
N PRO A 145 -36.78 -18.64 -23.10
CA PRO A 145 -37.43 -17.36 -23.31
C PRO A 145 -37.60 -16.60 -21.99
N ILE A 146 -37.50 -15.27 -22.01
CA ILE A 146 -37.44 -14.42 -20.80
C ILE A 146 -38.54 -14.76 -19.78
N GLU A 147 -39.77 -15.03 -20.23
CA GLU A 147 -40.92 -15.37 -19.37
C GLU A 147 -40.77 -16.69 -18.58
N LYS A 148 -39.89 -17.58 -19.04
CA LYS A 148 -39.66 -18.91 -18.45
C LYS A 148 -38.23 -19.12 -18.01
N ARG A 149 -37.39 -18.09 -18.13
CA ARG A 149 -35.98 -18.14 -17.74
C ARG A 149 -35.86 -18.39 -16.26
N ARG A 150 -35.02 -19.35 -15.90
CA ARG A 150 -34.65 -19.61 -14.51
C ARG A 150 -33.25 -19.08 -14.25
N TYR A 151 -32.98 -18.85 -12.97
CA TYR A 151 -31.74 -18.29 -12.49
C TYR A 151 -31.20 -19.18 -11.39
N SER A 152 -29.88 -19.28 -11.30
CA SER A 152 -29.25 -19.91 -10.14
C SER A 152 -29.51 -19.10 -8.86
N GLU A 153 -29.25 -19.76 -7.73
CA GLU A 153 -28.98 -19.05 -6.49
C GLU A 153 -27.84 -18.05 -6.66
N ARG A 154 -27.85 -17.00 -5.82
CA ARG A 154 -26.81 -15.97 -5.84
C ARG A 154 -25.54 -16.49 -5.14
N SER A 155 -24.41 -16.35 -5.82
CA SER A 155 -23.08 -16.55 -5.24
C SER A 155 -22.41 -15.21 -4.98
N SER A 156 -21.58 -15.13 -3.92
CA SER A 156 -20.80 -13.93 -3.61
C SER A 156 -19.81 -13.64 -4.73
N LEU A 157 -19.68 -12.38 -5.13
CA LEU A 157 -18.67 -11.91 -6.06
C LEU A 157 -17.95 -10.71 -5.45
N ILE A 158 -16.66 -10.85 -5.19
CA ILE A 158 -15.79 -9.75 -4.78
C ILE A 158 -14.96 -9.36 -5.99
N ILE A 159 -15.09 -8.14 -6.50
CA ILE A 159 -14.25 -7.65 -7.58
C ILE A 159 -13.16 -6.80 -6.95
N THR A 160 -11.91 -7.17 -7.21
CA THR A 160 -10.72 -6.42 -6.84
C THR A 160 -10.22 -5.69 -8.07
N VAL A 161 -9.96 -4.39 -7.90
CA VAL A 161 -9.21 -3.60 -8.88
C VAL A 161 -7.73 -3.85 -8.61
N ASP A 162 -7.05 -4.44 -9.58
CA ASP A 162 -5.63 -4.69 -9.50
C ASP A 162 -4.88 -3.39 -9.83
N ASP A 163 -3.95 -3.04 -8.97
CA ASP A 163 -3.17 -1.81 -9.00
C ASP A 163 -2.18 -1.78 -10.18
N VAL A 164 -1.94 -0.59 -10.71
CA VAL A 164 -0.93 -0.26 -11.71
C VAL A 164 -0.07 0.84 -11.12
N ASN A 165 1.24 0.63 -11.14
CA ASN A 165 2.20 1.62 -10.66
C ASN A 165 2.20 2.88 -11.54
N GLU A 166 1.47 3.91 -11.13
CA GLU A 166 1.27 5.16 -11.87
C GLU A 166 1.79 6.38 -11.12
N TYR A 167 1.92 6.29 -9.80
CA TYR A 167 2.40 7.37 -8.95
C TYR A 167 3.87 7.12 -8.55
N ALA A 168 4.72 8.11 -8.82
CA ALA A 168 6.09 8.07 -8.33
C ALA A 168 6.14 8.56 -6.88
N PRO A 169 7.08 8.07 -6.04
CA PRO A 169 7.22 8.56 -4.69
C PRO A 169 7.39 10.08 -4.62
N VAL A 170 6.77 10.73 -3.64
CA VAL A 170 6.84 12.18 -3.42
C VAL A 170 7.36 12.48 -2.02
N PHE A 171 8.43 13.28 -1.93
CA PHE A 171 8.92 13.73 -0.63
C PHE A 171 7.93 14.64 0.08
N THR A 172 7.80 14.48 1.40
CA THR A 172 6.98 15.38 2.24
C THR A 172 7.44 16.85 2.15
N HIS A 173 8.72 17.07 1.87
CA HIS A 173 9.31 18.38 1.64
C HIS A 173 10.25 18.35 0.43
N SER A 174 10.19 19.37 -0.42
CA SER A 174 11.15 19.55 -1.52
C SER A 174 12.54 19.99 -1.03
N HIS A 175 12.62 20.53 0.19
CA HIS A 175 13.85 20.94 0.85
C HIS A 175 13.82 20.57 2.34
N TYR A 176 14.85 19.87 2.82
CA TYR A 176 15.05 19.53 4.22
C TYR A 176 16.23 20.32 4.80
N LEU A 177 16.00 20.99 5.93
CA LEU A 177 17.04 21.71 6.67
C LEU A 177 17.30 21.03 8.00
N PHE A 178 18.49 20.46 8.15
CA PHE A 178 18.96 19.87 9.41
C PHE A 178 20.02 20.76 10.06
N LYS A 179 20.07 20.74 11.39
CA LYS A 179 21.11 21.38 12.18
C LYS A 179 21.74 20.32 13.08
N LEU A 180 23.06 20.16 12.98
CA LEU A 180 23.83 19.26 13.84
C LEU A 180 24.82 20.07 14.66
N HIS A 181 24.98 19.72 15.93
CA HIS A 181 26.10 20.25 16.70
C HIS A 181 27.41 19.63 16.22
N GLU A 182 28.50 20.36 16.37
CA GLU A 182 29.84 19.85 16.10
C GLU A 182 30.09 18.58 16.93
N ASN A 183 30.66 17.55 16.28
CA ASN A 183 30.85 16.19 16.80
C ASN A 183 29.56 15.36 16.94
N GLN A 184 28.38 15.90 16.65
CA GLN A 184 27.16 15.12 16.52
C GLN A 184 27.12 14.45 15.14
N THR A 185 26.71 13.18 15.11
CA THR A 185 26.49 12.43 13.86
C THR A 185 25.03 12.56 13.43
N CYS A 186 24.78 12.55 12.11
CA CYS A 186 23.43 12.33 11.60
C CYS A 186 22.95 10.92 11.99
N ASP A 187 21.72 10.82 12.48
CA ASP A 187 21.05 9.56 12.83
C ASP A 187 19.52 9.69 12.71
N SER A 188 18.77 8.65 13.13
CA SER A 188 17.31 8.64 13.02
C SER A 188 16.60 9.76 13.77
N ALA A 189 17.21 10.29 14.83
CA ALA A 189 16.62 11.37 15.63
C ALA A 189 16.93 12.76 15.05
N SER A 190 18.01 12.87 14.27
CA SER A 190 18.55 14.16 13.83
C SER A 190 18.36 14.43 12.34
N CYS A 191 18.36 13.37 11.51
CA CYS A 191 18.39 13.47 10.05
C CYS A 191 17.57 12.35 9.38
N ARG A 192 16.30 12.62 9.10
CA ARG A 192 15.44 11.71 8.34
C ARG A 192 14.66 12.48 7.27
N VAL A 193 14.68 11.93 6.06
CA VAL A 193 13.78 12.35 4.97
C VAL A 193 12.66 11.34 4.83
N GLU A 194 11.54 11.78 4.29
CA GLU A 194 10.35 10.95 4.13
C GLU A 194 9.67 11.24 2.79
N ALA A 195 9.32 10.17 2.09
CA ALA A 195 8.51 10.20 0.89
C ALA A 195 7.32 9.25 1.05
N THR A 196 6.23 9.58 0.38
CA THR A 196 5.01 8.77 0.30
C THR A 196 4.77 8.39 -1.15
N ASP A 197 4.15 7.24 -1.35
CA ASP A 197 3.64 6.81 -2.65
C ASP A 197 2.12 6.70 -2.54
N ASP A 198 1.41 7.19 -3.54
CA ASP A 198 -0.04 7.30 -3.53
C ASP A 198 -0.72 6.11 -4.24
N ASP A 199 0.04 5.17 -4.83
CA ASP A 199 -0.49 3.91 -5.38
C ASP A 199 -1.23 3.07 -4.31
N CYS A 200 -2.31 2.43 -4.71
CA CYS A 200 -3.23 1.67 -3.87
C CYS A 200 -2.64 0.36 -3.31
N ALA A 201 -1.70 -0.29 -4.03
CA ALA A 201 -1.04 -1.51 -3.54
C ALA A 201 -0.01 -1.19 -2.45
N ASN A 202 -0.46 -1.34 -1.21
CA ASN A 202 0.30 -1.13 0.02
C ASN A 202 1.58 -1.97 0.20
N GLN A 203 2.04 -2.77 -0.77
CA GLN A 203 3.26 -3.59 -0.60
C GLN A 203 4.16 -3.57 -1.83
N ASP A 204 3.59 -3.58 -3.03
CA ASP A 204 4.37 -3.70 -4.26
C ASP A 204 4.82 -2.34 -4.82
N HIS A 205 4.10 -1.24 -4.54
CA HIS A 205 4.42 0.10 -5.07
C HIS A 205 4.72 1.17 -3.98
N GLN A 206 4.86 0.76 -2.72
CA GLN A 206 5.29 1.68 -1.65
C GLN A 206 6.77 2.10 -1.77
N VAL A 207 7.17 3.17 -1.07
CA VAL A 207 8.57 3.60 -1.00
C VAL A 207 9.46 2.53 -0.33
N CYS A 208 10.44 2.01 -1.08
CA CYS A 208 11.33 0.93 -0.64
C CYS A 208 12.77 1.38 -0.40
N GLY A 209 13.15 2.53 -0.94
CA GLY A 209 14.54 2.92 -1.01
C GLY A 209 14.73 4.42 -1.13
N TYR A 210 15.88 4.87 -0.63
CA TYR A 210 16.36 6.23 -0.81
C TYR A 210 17.80 6.18 -1.30
N LYS A 211 18.18 7.19 -2.07
CA LYS A 211 19.53 7.29 -2.62
C LYS A 211 20.00 8.74 -2.63
N ILE A 212 21.16 8.98 -2.06
CA ILE A 212 21.89 10.24 -2.25
C ILE A 212 22.48 10.22 -3.67
N ILE A 213 22.10 11.19 -4.49
CA ILE A 213 22.53 11.29 -5.88
C ILE A 213 23.72 12.22 -6.09
N THR A 214 23.97 13.12 -5.13
CA THR A 214 25.15 13.99 -5.15
C THR A 214 26.39 13.16 -4.82
N PRO A 215 27.40 13.11 -5.73
CA PRO A 215 28.60 12.32 -5.50
C PRO A 215 29.51 12.95 -4.43
N ASN A 216 30.36 12.12 -3.82
CA ASN A 216 31.45 12.54 -2.93
C ASN A 216 31.02 13.32 -1.68
N VAL A 217 29.83 13.04 -1.14
CA VAL A 217 29.38 13.63 0.13
C VAL A 217 29.65 12.69 1.31
N PRO A 218 29.97 13.20 2.51
CA PRO A 218 30.31 12.38 3.69
C PRO A 218 29.07 11.80 4.39
N PHE A 219 28.09 11.35 3.60
CA PHE A 219 26.82 10.83 4.09
C PHE A 219 26.40 9.56 3.36
N SER A 220 25.71 8.69 4.08
CA SER A 220 24.96 7.56 3.53
C SER A 220 23.49 7.70 3.90
N ILE A 221 22.62 7.00 3.18
CA ILE A 221 21.18 6.94 3.48
C ILE A 221 20.73 5.48 3.44
N ASN A 222 19.87 5.09 4.36
CA ASN A 222 19.28 3.75 4.37
C ASN A 222 17.88 3.75 3.70
N SER A 223 17.28 2.56 3.57
CA SER A 223 15.95 2.37 2.97
C SER A 223 14.81 3.07 3.73
N ASN A 224 15.03 3.47 4.98
CA ASN A 224 14.03 4.14 5.82
C ASN A 224 14.17 5.68 5.81
N GLY A 225 15.02 6.21 4.91
CA GLY A 225 15.26 7.63 4.76
C GLY A 225 16.16 8.24 5.84
N ILE A 226 16.82 7.41 6.66
CA ILE A 226 17.74 7.90 7.70
C ILE A 226 19.09 8.17 7.08
N ILE A 227 19.56 9.41 7.25
CA ILE A 227 20.87 9.85 6.80
C ILE A 227 21.87 9.60 7.93
N SER A 228 23.07 9.10 7.58
CA SER A 228 24.16 8.83 8.53
C SER A 228 25.47 9.44 8.05
N THR A 229 26.27 9.94 8.98
CA THR A 229 27.60 10.49 8.70
C THR A 229 28.59 9.36 8.41
N THR A 230 29.38 9.46 7.33
CA THR A 230 30.40 8.44 6.96
C THR A 230 31.84 8.90 7.20
N ALA A 231 32.07 10.19 7.42
CA ALA A 231 33.36 10.79 7.70
C ALA A 231 33.21 12.05 8.56
N THR A 232 34.32 12.55 9.12
CA THR A 232 34.33 13.78 9.92
C THR A 232 33.81 14.97 9.11
N LEU A 233 32.93 15.77 9.73
CA LEU A 233 32.32 16.94 9.12
C LEU A 233 33.19 18.18 9.40
N ASN A 234 33.91 18.65 8.38
CA ASN A 234 34.86 19.76 8.46
C ASN A 234 34.31 21.09 7.92
N ASN A 235 33.17 21.07 7.21
CA ASN A 235 32.54 22.26 6.67
C ASN A 235 31.36 22.70 7.53
N ASP A 236 31.06 24.00 7.51
CA ASP A 236 29.94 24.57 8.26
C ASP A 236 28.58 24.23 7.66
N GLN A 237 28.57 23.83 6.38
CA GLN A 237 27.37 23.46 5.65
C GLN A 237 27.64 22.38 4.61
N TYR A 238 26.68 21.47 4.45
CA TYR A 238 26.64 20.47 3.40
C TYR A 238 25.31 20.55 2.66
N GLU A 239 25.35 20.38 1.33
CA GLU A 239 24.17 20.32 0.48
C GLU A 239 24.26 19.12 -0.45
N PHE A 240 23.18 18.36 -0.53
CA PHE A 240 23.06 17.23 -1.44
C PHE A 240 21.61 16.95 -1.76
N ASP A 241 21.39 16.28 -2.89
CA ASP A 241 20.07 15.90 -3.35
C ASP A 241 19.85 14.38 -3.10
N VAL A 242 18.61 14.03 -2.75
CA VAL A 242 18.17 12.66 -2.46
C VAL A 242 16.98 12.30 -3.35
N MET A 243 16.94 11.08 -3.84
CA MET A 243 15.78 10.49 -4.54
C MET A 243 15.19 9.35 -3.71
N ALA A 244 13.88 9.15 -3.81
CA ALA A 244 13.14 7.99 -3.31
C ALA A 244 12.76 7.07 -4.47
N ILE A 245 12.61 5.77 -4.18
CA ILE A 245 12.35 4.70 -5.15
C ILE A 245 11.26 3.81 -4.56
N ASP A 246 10.28 3.45 -5.38
CA ASP A 246 9.20 2.51 -5.03
C ASP A 246 9.68 1.04 -4.95
N CYS A 247 8.79 0.18 -4.46
CA CYS A 247 9.02 -1.24 -4.23
C CYS A 247 8.98 -2.09 -5.49
N ASP A 248 8.58 -1.53 -6.64
CA ASP A 248 8.14 -2.32 -7.78
C ASP A 248 9.21 -3.35 -8.18
N SER A 249 8.83 -4.62 -8.08
CA SER A 249 9.70 -5.77 -8.32
C SER A 249 9.57 -6.31 -9.74
N SER A 250 8.68 -5.75 -10.56
CA SER A 250 8.36 -6.18 -11.92
C SER A 250 9.47 -5.82 -12.93
N ASN A 251 10.65 -6.39 -12.78
CA ASN A 251 11.89 -6.03 -13.51
C ASN A 251 12.36 -4.58 -13.20
N ASN A 252 13.68 -4.35 -13.21
CA ASN A 252 14.30 -3.07 -12.79
C ASN A 252 13.88 -1.80 -13.58
N ASN A 253 13.02 -1.91 -14.60
CA ASN A 253 12.59 -0.80 -15.44
C ASN A 253 11.18 -0.28 -15.12
N SER A 254 10.45 -0.93 -14.21
CA SER A 254 9.10 -0.51 -13.84
C SER A 254 9.09 0.35 -12.58
N ARG A 255 10.20 0.36 -11.82
CA ARG A 255 10.36 1.23 -10.64
C ARG A 255 10.28 2.70 -10.99
N MET A 256 9.37 3.39 -10.34
CA MET A 256 9.27 4.84 -10.35
C MET A 256 10.27 5.46 -9.37
N ILE A 257 10.79 6.62 -9.77
CA ILE A 257 11.79 7.37 -9.02
C ILE A 257 11.23 8.78 -8.79
N SER A 258 11.33 9.24 -7.56
CA SER A 258 10.87 10.57 -7.18
C SER A 258 11.62 11.69 -7.90
N GLN A 259 11.02 12.88 -7.90
CA GLN A 259 11.81 14.12 -8.01
C GLN A 259 12.81 14.20 -6.84
N SER A 260 13.98 14.80 -7.08
CA SER A 260 14.99 14.94 -6.03
C SER A 260 14.58 15.98 -4.98
N ALA A 261 14.74 15.66 -3.69
CA ALA A 261 14.65 16.62 -2.60
C ALA A 261 16.03 17.12 -2.20
N ARG A 262 16.14 18.43 -1.94
CA ARG A 262 17.39 19.03 -1.46
C ARG A 262 17.52 18.87 0.03
N VAL A 263 18.69 18.47 0.51
CA VAL A 263 19.05 18.42 1.92
C VAL A 263 20.15 19.43 2.17
N THR A 264 19.91 20.35 3.11
CA THR A 264 20.92 21.27 3.65
C THR A 264 21.16 20.92 5.11
N LEU A 265 22.42 20.64 5.44
CA LEU A 265 22.84 20.34 6.80
C LEU A 265 23.79 21.42 7.29
N LYS A 266 23.44 22.10 8.38
CA LYS A 266 24.24 23.15 9.00
C LYS A 266 24.90 22.65 10.27
N ILE A 267 26.22 22.85 10.38
CA ILE A 267 27.00 22.51 11.57
C ILE A 267 27.02 23.70 12.52
N ILE A 268 26.50 23.48 13.73
CA ILE A 268 26.58 24.43 14.84
C ILE A 268 27.85 24.10 15.62
N LYS A 269 28.88 24.93 15.46
CA LYS A 269 30.15 24.80 16.18
C LYS A 269 29.94 24.84 17.69
N SER A 270 30.65 23.97 18.41
CA SER A 270 30.65 23.97 19.87
C SER A 270 31.70 24.96 20.36
N CYS A 271 31.25 26.01 21.04
CA CYS A 271 32.16 27.00 21.59
C CYS A 271 32.95 26.42 22.77
N LYS A 272 34.29 26.35 22.66
CA LYS A 272 35.19 26.02 23.77
C LYS A 272 35.92 27.29 24.21
N PRO A 273 35.80 27.71 25.48
CA PRO A 273 36.56 28.86 25.98
C PRO A 273 38.05 28.53 25.95
N ILE A 274 38.86 29.46 25.43
CA ILE A 274 40.32 29.35 25.45
C ILE A 274 40.86 30.37 26.45
N ILE A 275 41.70 29.90 27.37
CA ILE A 275 42.49 30.76 28.27
C ILE A 275 43.83 31.05 27.58
N ASN A 276 44.02 32.30 27.17
CA ASN A 276 45.32 32.78 26.70
C ASN A 276 46.07 33.38 27.89
N ASP A 277 46.89 32.57 28.55
CA ASP A 277 47.61 32.97 29.76
C ASP A 277 49.13 33.01 29.53
N ASN A 278 49.78 33.99 30.16
CA ASN A 278 51.23 34.16 30.25
C ASN A 278 51.76 33.84 31.66
N ALA A 279 51.01 33.10 32.48
CA ALA A 279 51.37 32.86 33.87
C ALA A 279 52.76 32.22 34.00
N PRO A 280 53.59 32.73 34.93
CA PRO A 280 54.91 32.16 35.16
C PRO A 280 54.80 30.73 35.67
N SER A 281 55.50 29.80 35.02
CA SER A 281 55.55 28.38 35.37
C SER A 281 56.22 28.07 36.72
N LYS A 282 56.78 29.09 37.38
CA LYS A 282 57.37 28.99 38.72
C LYS A 282 57.19 30.32 39.46
N LEU A 283 56.47 30.27 40.59
CA LEU A 283 56.27 31.40 41.49
C LEU A 283 57.22 31.26 42.69
N VAL A 284 57.98 32.31 43.01
CA VAL A 284 58.76 32.38 44.26
C VAL A 284 58.09 33.40 45.17
N ILE A 285 57.59 32.92 46.31
CA ILE A 285 56.88 33.76 47.28
C ILE A 285 57.90 34.54 48.10
N GLN A 286 58.02 35.85 47.84
CA GLN A 286 58.90 36.78 48.58
C GLN A 286 58.13 37.81 49.42
N SER A 287 56.80 37.76 49.42
CA SER A 287 55.92 38.68 50.14
C SER A 287 54.59 37.98 50.48
N ASP A 288 53.82 38.59 51.38
CA ASP A 288 52.56 38.05 51.92
C ASP A 288 51.43 38.01 50.88
N HIS A 289 51.60 38.70 49.74
CA HIS A 289 50.66 38.72 48.62
C HIS A 289 51.38 38.63 47.28
N ILE A 290 50.84 37.84 46.34
CA ILE A 290 51.33 37.75 44.96
C ILE A 290 50.14 37.80 44.00
N HIS A 291 50.28 38.63 42.98
CA HIS A 291 49.39 38.61 41.82
C HIS A 291 49.73 37.39 40.94
N LEU A 292 48.79 36.45 40.85
CA LEU A 292 48.93 35.24 40.03
C LEU A 292 48.72 35.53 38.53
N PHE A 293 47.82 36.47 38.22
CA PHE A 293 47.47 36.88 36.86
C PHE A 293 47.24 38.39 36.83
N ASP A 294 47.79 39.10 35.84
CA ASP A 294 47.49 40.52 35.60
C ASP A 294 46.13 40.69 34.90
N THR A 295 45.84 39.83 33.91
CA THR A 295 44.54 39.73 33.21
C THR A 295 44.37 38.32 32.65
N VAL A 296 43.19 37.71 32.86
CA VAL A 296 42.81 36.44 32.20
C VAL A 296 41.90 36.78 31.02
N ASN A 297 42.38 36.54 29.80
CA ASN A 297 41.56 36.69 28.59
C ASN A 297 40.90 35.34 28.27
N VAL A 298 39.58 35.29 28.40
CA VAL A 298 38.76 34.16 27.95
C VAL A 298 38.18 34.54 26.60
N ASN A 299 38.68 33.92 25.53
CA ASN A 299 38.09 34.08 24.21
C ASN A 299 36.98 33.05 24.05
N ALA A 300 35.73 33.52 23.95
CA ALA A 300 34.65 32.78 23.33
C ALA A 300 34.82 32.86 21.79
N CYS A 301 34.47 31.80 21.06
CA CYS A 301 34.82 31.63 19.64
C CYS A 301 34.41 32.80 18.72
N ASP A 302 35.00 32.84 17.53
CA ASP A 302 34.87 33.91 16.52
C ASP A 302 33.47 34.09 15.89
N GLU A 303 32.51 33.22 16.19
CA GLU A 303 31.12 33.34 15.71
C GLU A 303 30.15 33.61 16.85
N THR A 304 28.94 34.07 16.51
CA THR A 304 27.87 34.54 17.41
C THR A 304 27.35 33.46 18.38
N CYS A 305 28.19 33.02 19.30
CA CYS A 305 27.79 32.30 20.51
C CYS A 305 27.19 33.34 21.46
N ASN A 306 25.91 33.20 21.77
CA ASN A 306 25.26 34.04 22.77
C ASN A 306 25.69 33.57 24.17
N VAL A 307 26.89 33.98 24.59
CA VAL A 307 27.49 33.60 25.87
C VAL A 307 26.63 34.18 26.99
N GLN A 308 25.96 33.30 27.76
CA GLN A 308 25.11 33.72 28.87
C GLN A 308 25.88 33.88 30.18
N ASP A 309 26.85 32.99 30.45
CA ASP A 309 27.67 33.02 31.66
C ASP A 309 29.05 32.39 31.41
N ILE A 310 30.07 32.84 32.15
CA ILE A 310 31.43 32.28 32.14
C ILE A 310 31.83 32.03 33.58
N VAL A 311 31.98 30.76 33.97
CA VAL A 311 32.44 30.36 35.30
C VAL A 311 33.84 29.77 35.18
N GLY A 312 34.78 30.29 35.96
CA GLY A 312 36.15 29.78 36.08
C GLY A 312 36.48 29.40 37.52
N THR A 313 37.25 28.35 37.71
CA THR A 313 37.77 27.91 39.01
C THR A 313 39.29 27.94 39.00
N VAL A 314 39.90 28.51 40.03
CA VAL A 314 41.35 28.49 40.25
C VAL A 314 41.64 27.55 41.40
N GLU A 315 42.44 26.52 41.15
CA GLU A 315 42.88 25.57 42.16
C GLU A 315 44.39 25.71 42.34
N LEU A 316 44.83 25.74 43.61
CA LEU A 316 46.22 25.94 43.99
C LEU A 316 46.75 24.60 44.54
N ASP A 317 47.46 23.87 43.70
CA ASP A 317 48.09 22.62 44.11
C ASP A 317 49.52 22.89 44.62
N THR A 318 49.74 22.64 45.90
CA THR A 318 51.08 22.71 46.50
C THR A 318 51.65 21.30 46.53
N ASN A 319 52.63 21.00 45.67
CA ASN A 319 53.42 19.78 45.74
C ASN A 319 54.24 19.76 47.05
N GLY A 320 53.65 19.23 48.12
CA GLY A 320 54.30 18.83 49.37
C GLY A 320 55.17 19.90 50.03
N LEU A 321 54.57 20.89 50.70
CA LEU A 321 55.21 21.56 51.84
C LEU A 321 54.55 21.11 53.14
N ASP A 322 54.78 19.84 53.46
CA ASP A 322 54.60 19.33 54.82
C ASP A 322 55.82 19.76 55.65
N SER A 323 55.88 21.04 56.07
CA SER A 323 56.65 21.52 57.23
C SER A 323 56.76 23.05 57.32
N GLY A 324 56.26 23.59 58.44
CA GLY A 324 56.92 24.66 59.20
C GLY A 324 56.41 26.09 59.04
N CYS A 325 55.58 26.52 60.00
CA CYS A 325 55.93 27.58 60.96
C CYS A 325 54.76 27.81 61.93
N ASN A 326 54.96 27.42 63.19
CA ASN A 326 54.28 28.04 64.32
C ASN A 326 55.34 28.22 65.41
N HIS A 327 56.09 29.31 65.33
CA HIS A 327 56.97 29.75 66.40
C HIS A 327 56.61 31.18 66.75
N ASP A 328 55.66 31.32 67.67
CA ASP A 328 55.47 32.50 68.51
C ASP A 328 55.02 32.05 69.91
N GLN A 329 55.99 31.56 70.69
CA GLN A 329 56.10 31.82 72.13
C GLN A 329 57.60 31.97 72.45
N CYS A 330 58.08 33.21 72.36
CA CYS A 330 59.16 33.78 73.18
C CYS A 330 58.55 34.94 73.97
#